data_AF-A0A2W4ITL4-F1
#
_entry.id   AF-A0A2W4ITL4-F1
#
_cell.length_a   1.000
_cell.length_b   1.000
_cell.length_c   1.000
_cell.angle_alpha   90.00
_cell.angle_beta   90.00
_cell.angle_gamma   90.00
#
_symmetry.space_group_name_H-M   'P 1'
#
loop_
_entity.id
_entity.type
_entity.pdbx_description
1 polymer ?
#
loop_
_entity_poly.entity_id
_entity_poly.type
_entity_poly.pdbx_seq_one_letter_code
_entity_poly.pdbx_strand_id
1 'polypeptide(L)'
;MNAKILLTLLEDDFSDDNVATAIAWLKTKNPSNKSANKILHKIFPHPLIEEELEWLTTWAKEGDWEFFAGHIYNLKSAVLFDWIIQLLNAHPDNSDTGRVWANLILNFRNKEIEQGAEKWLTNERLNDNNADLVVTALLELNPTQERVQLAKQIYKHSNDVFLLCALIKHTKDWEARHIGEALLEGKEEPWCKQFIAAALTNCDFESHKVSIGKFLADPNSFDGAYRYVQDIFMEQPDSLFLLDWIADNYESKLAKQLLTKPLMIEPADQNGDVLWNWYKTGEENEIRFEICMRSFDNAWCPLPPEAAQYVSSWIEANKKSKLKKYAINALQRVRKSFSTPDETECSKRSALMSHILKTTDFDNDYVEEAQEQIMKSLNVSNQVHLTVQRFKSTNNSEDLEPIRVLFQRSSLPLQRYILCELLPLRLQEFSDLAIETLKVKRLLRKFLPDYRDIGSIIVELLRIDPMNEEVLVIAEDWLKIKPEEIDMVVYEDVNKLVTAAKHQ
;
A
#
# COMPACT_ATOMS: atom_id res chain seq x y z
N MET A 1 19.76 8.72 36.49
CA MET A 1 18.49 8.25 35.88
C MET A 1 18.74 6.95 35.10
N ASN A 2 17.88 5.94 35.23
CA ASN A 2 17.99 4.67 34.49
C ASN A 2 17.18 4.76 33.18
N ALA A 3 17.62 4.07 32.12
CA ALA A 3 16.99 4.07 30.81
C ALA A 3 15.49 3.73 30.84
N LYS A 4 15.08 2.80 31.71
CA LYS A 4 13.65 2.45 31.88
C LYS A 4 12.81 3.63 32.36
N ILE A 5 13.33 4.42 33.31
CA ILE A 5 12.63 5.59 33.84
C ILE A 5 12.54 6.68 32.77
N LEU A 6 13.62 6.86 32.01
CA LEU A 6 13.66 7.83 30.92
C LEU A 6 12.70 7.46 29.78
N LEU A 7 12.61 6.18 29.42
CA LEU A 7 11.64 5.71 28.42
C LEU A 7 10.20 5.93 28.88
N THR A 8 9.87 5.60 30.13
CA THR A 8 8.53 5.87 30.69
C THR A 8 8.22 7.37 30.70
N LEU A 9 9.19 8.20 31.07
CA LEU A 9 9.04 9.65 31.04
C LEU A 9 8.79 10.19 29.63
N LEU A 10 9.50 9.69 28.61
CA LEU A 10 9.26 10.03 27.20
C LEU A 10 7.95 9.43 26.63
N GLU A 11 7.40 8.39 27.25
CA GLU A 11 6.10 7.82 26.89
C GLU A 11 4.96 8.63 27.51
N ASP A 12 5.13 9.09 28.74
CA ASP A 12 4.14 9.87 29.48
C ASP A 12 4.10 11.34 29.02
N ASP A 13 5.26 11.93 28.70
CA ASP A 13 5.40 13.31 28.27
C ASP A 13 6.59 13.50 27.31
N PHE A 14 6.29 13.66 26.02
CA PHE A 14 7.28 13.84 24.95
C PHE A 14 7.57 15.32 24.69
N SER A 15 7.91 16.06 25.75
CA SER A 15 8.24 17.49 25.74
C SER A 15 9.73 17.78 25.49
N ASP A 16 10.04 19.01 25.07
CA ASP A 16 11.41 19.49 24.83
C ASP A 16 12.35 19.24 26.03
N ASP A 17 11.88 19.51 27.25
CA ASP A 17 12.66 19.32 28.49
C ASP A 17 13.03 17.84 28.72
N ASN A 18 12.08 16.94 28.45
CA ASN A 18 12.27 15.50 28.61
C ASN A 18 13.19 14.94 27.51
N VAL A 19 13.06 15.45 26.29
CA VAL A 19 13.96 15.10 25.18
C VAL A 19 15.37 15.63 25.42
N ALA A 20 15.54 16.88 25.88
CA ALA A 20 16.84 17.44 26.26
C ALA A 20 17.50 16.60 27.37
N THR A 21 16.72 16.17 28.37
CA THR A 21 17.18 15.26 29.42
C THR A 21 17.64 13.92 28.83
N ALA A 22 16.92 13.40 27.83
CA ALA A 22 17.29 12.17 27.15
C ALA A 22 18.58 12.29 26.34
N ILE A 23 18.76 13.39 25.61
CA ILE A 23 19.99 13.71 24.86
C ILE A 23 21.18 13.81 25.84
N ALA A 24 21.04 14.57 26.92
CA ALA A 24 22.08 14.69 27.95
C ALA A 24 22.44 13.33 28.56
N TRP A 25 21.46 12.47 28.78
CA TRP A 25 21.69 11.11 29.25
C TRP A 25 22.43 10.26 28.21
N LEU A 26 22.02 10.30 26.93
CA LEU A 26 22.64 9.57 25.84
C LEU A 26 24.10 9.94 25.66
N LYS A 27 24.46 11.23 25.73
CA LYS A 27 25.84 11.73 25.67
C LYS A 27 26.80 11.07 26.68
N THR A 28 26.28 10.46 27.75
CA THR A 28 27.08 9.74 28.76
C THR A 28 27.20 8.23 28.52
N LYS A 29 26.58 7.69 27.46
CA LYS A 29 26.52 6.25 27.18
C LYS A 29 27.39 5.88 25.99
N ASN A 30 27.59 4.57 25.82
CA ASN A 30 28.27 4.01 24.67
C ASN A 30 27.23 3.69 23.57
N PRO A 31 27.51 3.99 22.29
CA PRO A 31 26.64 3.68 21.14
C PRO A 31 26.21 2.21 21.00
N SER A 32 27.02 1.27 21.48
CA SER A 32 26.67 -0.17 21.47
C SER A 32 25.63 -0.58 22.54
N ASN A 33 25.22 0.35 23.42
CA ASN A 33 24.27 0.04 24.49
C ASN A 33 22.83 -0.08 23.94
N LYS A 34 22.25 -1.28 24.01
CA LYS A 34 20.87 -1.56 23.55
C LYS A 34 19.80 -0.63 24.14
N SER A 35 19.95 -0.18 25.39
CA SER A 35 19.00 0.74 26.01
C SER A 35 19.19 2.18 25.51
N ALA A 36 20.42 2.58 25.23
CA ALA A 36 20.71 3.85 24.58
C ALA A 36 20.13 3.89 23.16
N ASN A 37 20.27 2.82 22.39
CA ASN A 37 19.64 2.74 21.06
C ASN A 37 18.13 2.90 21.15
N LYS A 38 17.43 2.21 22.06
CA LYS A 38 15.98 2.38 22.23
C LYS A 38 15.55 3.82 22.53
N ILE A 39 16.33 4.53 23.35
CA ILE A 39 16.06 5.93 23.66
C ILE A 39 16.32 6.81 22.44
N LEU A 40 17.45 6.61 21.75
CA LEU A 40 17.78 7.33 20.52
C LEU A 40 16.67 7.15 19.47
N HIS A 41 16.20 5.92 19.25
CA HIS A 41 15.07 5.63 18.36
C HIS A 41 13.81 6.43 18.71
N LYS A 42 13.51 6.58 20.00
CA LYS A 42 12.33 7.31 20.47
C LYS A 42 12.44 8.81 20.21
N ILE A 43 13.62 9.39 20.43
CA ILE A 43 13.82 10.83 20.34
C ILE A 43 14.27 11.31 18.95
N PHE A 44 14.76 10.44 18.08
CA PHE A 44 15.30 10.80 16.77
C PHE A 44 14.39 11.67 15.90
N PRO A 45 13.06 11.47 15.87
CA PRO A 45 12.17 12.32 15.09
C PRO A 45 11.96 13.73 15.68
N HIS A 46 12.51 14.02 16.86
CA HIS A 46 12.29 15.28 17.58
C HIS A 46 13.21 16.40 17.07
N PRO A 47 12.71 17.64 16.86
CA PRO A 47 13.50 18.75 16.30
C PRO A 47 14.82 19.05 17.04
N LEU A 48 14.84 18.92 18.37
CA LEU A 48 16.05 19.13 19.19
C LEU A 48 17.25 18.24 18.79
N ILE A 49 17.03 17.14 18.05
CA ILE A 49 18.13 16.31 17.53
C ILE A 49 18.95 17.05 16.47
N GLU A 50 18.32 17.97 15.72
CA GLU A 50 18.99 18.77 14.70
C GLU A 50 20.04 19.73 15.27
N GLU A 51 19.87 20.13 16.53
CA GLU A 51 20.85 20.96 17.24
C GLU A 51 22.07 20.13 17.70
N GLU A 52 21.99 18.82 17.59
CA GLU A 52 22.92 17.87 18.21
C GLU A 52 23.65 16.97 17.20
N LEU A 53 23.65 17.37 15.93
CA LEU A 53 24.23 16.59 14.83
C LEU A 53 25.73 16.31 14.97
N GLU A 54 26.51 17.22 15.55
CA GLU A 54 27.94 17.02 15.75
C GLU A 54 28.21 15.83 16.70
N TRP A 55 27.49 15.78 17.82
CA TRP A 55 27.54 14.66 18.74
C TRP A 55 27.00 13.39 18.09
N LEU A 56 25.87 13.47 17.38
CA LEU A 56 25.27 12.33 16.72
C LEU A 56 26.17 11.75 15.61
N THR A 57 26.95 12.59 14.93
CA THR A 57 27.96 12.15 13.95
C THR A 57 29.04 11.31 14.61
N THR A 58 29.50 11.71 15.80
CA THR A 58 30.48 10.94 16.58
C THR A 58 29.87 9.61 17.04
N TRP A 59 28.61 9.66 17.48
CA TRP A 59 27.85 8.48 17.85
C TRP A 59 27.66 7.50 16.68
N ALA A 60 27.36 8.01 15.49
CA ALA A 60 27.18 7.22 14.29
C ALA A 60 28.47 6.50 13.89
N LYS A 61 29.64 7.15 14.01
CA LYS A 61 30.94 6.52 13.70
C LYS A 61 31.24 5.28 14.56
N GLU A 62 30.81 5.31 15.81
CA GLU A 62 31.09 4.28 16.81
C GLU A 62 29.93 3.30 17.03
N GLY A 63 28.75 3.65 16.50
CA GLY A 63 27.48 2.98 16.75
C GLY A 63 27.02 2.04 15.65
N ASP A 64 25.88 1.44 15.90
CA ASP A 64 25.21 0.52 14.99
C ASP A 64 24.39 1.31 13.96
N TRP A 65 24.80 1.24 12.70
CA TRP A 65 24.14 1.93 11.58
C TRP A 65 22.79 1.30 11.21
N GLU A 66 22.47 0.12 11.76
CA GLU A 66 21.14 -0.49 11.67
C GLU A 66 20.04 0.45 12.18
N PHE A 67 20.37 1.32 13.14
CA PHE A 67 19.49 2.40 13.58
C PHE A 67 18.99 3.25 12.40
N PHE A 68 19.90 3.78 11.58
CA PHE A 68 19.55 4.66 10.47
C PHE A 68 18.70 3.89 9.45
N ALA A 69 19.13 2.68 9.09
CA ALA A 69 18.38 1.82 8.17
C ALA A 69 16.91 1.65 8.62
N GLY A 70 16.66 1.50 9.93
CA GLY A 70 15.34 1.33 10.49
C GLY A 70 14.54 2.61 10.79
N HIS A 71 15.08 3.82 10.57
CA HIS A 71 14.41 5.09 10.92
C HIS A 71 14.26 6.05 9.74
N ILE A 72 14.89 5.76 8.60
CA ILE A 72 14.80 6.56 7.37
C ILE A 72 13.34 6.88 6.98
N TYR A 73 12.41 5.93 7.12
CA TYR A 73 11.00 6.15 6.75
C TYR A 73 10.26 7.15 7.65
N ASN A 74 10.79 7.46 8.84
CA ASN A 74 10.23 8.43 9.78
C ASN A 74 10.91 9.81 9.71
N LEU A 75 11.84 10.03 8.77
CA LEU A 75 12.51 11.32 8.62
C LEU A 75 11.51 12.39 8.16
N LYS A 76 11.31 13.42 8.99
CA LYS A 76 10.45 14.58 8.70
C LYS A 76 11.22 15.88 8.51
N SER A 77 12.54 15.83 8.65
CA SER A 77 13.44 17.00 8.68
C SER A 77 14.39 16.99 7.50
N ALA A 78 14.44 18.11 6.77
CA ALA A 78 15.43 18.34 5.72
C ALA A 78 16.86 18.40 6.28
N VAL A 79 17.03 18.93 7.49
CA VAL A 79 18.34 19.02 8.15
C VAL A 79 18.88 17.63 8.48
N LEU A 80 18.06 16.74 9.03
CA LEU A 80 18.45 15.35 9.28
C LEU A 80 18.71 14.59 7.98
N PHE A 81 17.95 14.89 6.94
CA PHE A 81 18.13 14.29 5.61
C PHE A 81 19.49 14.63 5.01
N ASP A 82 19.84 15.92 4.95
CA ASP A 82 21.13 16.38 4.42
C ASP A 82 22.29 15.83 5.25
N TRP A 83 22.12 15.80 6.57
CA TRP A 83 23.12 15.24 7.49
C TRP A 83 23.37 13.75 7.22
N ILE A 84 22.32 12.94 7.01
CA ILE A 84 22.48 11.51 6.67
C ILE A 84 23.23 11.35 5.34
N ILE A 85 22.90 12.15 4.32
CA ILE A 85 23.61 12.11 3.03
C ILE A 85 25.09 12.44 3.22
N GLN A 86 25.42 13.46 4.01
CA GLN A 86 26.81 13.80 4.33
C GLN A 86 27.52 12.68 5.09
N LEU A 87 26.84 12.06 6.06
CA LEU A 87 27.35 10.94 6.84
C LEU A 87 27.67 9.73 5.94
N LEU A 88 26.77 9.37 5.03
CA LEU A 88 26.95 8.29 4.07
C LEU A 88 28.14 8.54 3.13
N ASN A 89 28.25 9.77 2.63
CA ASN A 89 29.36 10.18 1.78
C ASN A 89 30.71 10.18 2.52
N ALA A 90 30.71 10.51 3.82
CA ALA A 90 31.91 10.53 4.66
C ALA A 90 32.36 9.13 5.12
N HIS A 91 31.43 8.17 5.18
CA HIS A 91 31.67 6.81 5.66
C HIS A 91 31.22 5.75 4.64
N PRO A 92 31.75 5.77 3.41
CA PRO A 92 31.37 4.81 2.38
C PRO A 92 31.72 3.36 2.77
N ASP A 93 32.73 3.17 3.63
CA ASP A 93 33.27 1.88 4.10
C ASP A 93 32.44 1.18 5.17
N ASN A 94 31.44 1.84 5.74
CA ASN A 94 30.59 1.20 6.74
C ASN A 94 29.72 0.10 6.08
N SER A 95 29.63 -1.07 6.73
CA SER A 95 28.90 -2.23 6.21
C SER A 95 27.44 -1.94 5.92
N ASP A 96 26.80 -1.04 6.67
CA ASP A 96 25.37 -0.74 6.51
C ASP A 96 25.09 0.44 5.57
N THR A 97 26.11 1.13 5.07
CA THR A 97 25.94 2.28 4.17
C THR A 97 25.07 1.93 2.96
N GLY A 98 25.29 0.77 2.33
CA GLY A 98 24.45 0.31 1.21
C GLY A 98 22.98 0.10 1.60
N ARG A 99 22.72 -0.46 2.79
CA ARG A 99 21.35 -0.65 3.30
C ARG A 99 20.66 0.70 3.56
N VAL A 100 21.38 1.68 4.11
CA VAL A 100 20.87 3.04 4.32
C VAL A 100 20.60 3.72 2.98
N TRP A 101 21.49 3.61 1.98
CA TRP A 101 21.24 4.12 0.62
C TRP A 101 20.01 3.49 -0.03
N ALA A 102 19.89 2.17 -0.03
CA ALA A 102 18.75 1.46 -0.59
C ALA A 102 17.43 1.93 0.06
N ASN A 103 17.41 2.06 1.38
CA ASN A 103 16.25 2.57 2.10
C ASN A 103 15.95 4.03 1.75
N LEU A 104 16.97 4.89 1.60
CA LEU A 104 16.77 6.27 1.17
C LEU A 104 16.15 6.33 -0.23
N ILE A 105 16.63 5.53 -1.19
CA ILE A 105 16.09 5.47 -2.56
C ILE A 105 14.62 5.02 -2.55
N LEU A 106 14.29 3.97 -1.79
CA LEU A 106 12.93 3.43 -1.72
C LEU A 106 11.96 4.40 -1.04
N ASN A 107 12.44 5.22 -0.10
CA ASN A 107 11.60 6.13 0.67
C ASN A 107 11.57 7.57 0.14
N PHE A 108 12.55 7.99 -0.66
CA PHE A 108 12.69 9.38 -1.12
C PHE A 108 13.13 9.44 -2.58
N ARG A 109 12.32 10.11 -3.41
CA ARG A 109 12.64 10.38 -4.83
C ARG A 109 13.45 11.66 -4.95
N ASN A 110 14.71 11.63 -4.50
CA ASN A 110 15.60 12.78 -4.54
C ASN A 110 16.85 12.48 -5.40
N LYS A 111 17.16 13.36 -6.34
CA LYS A 111 18.30 13.22 -7.24
C LYS A 111 19.65 13.16 -6.53
N GLU A 112 19.82 13.86 -5.41
CA GLU A 112 21.05 13.82 -4.62
C GLU A 112 21.28 12.45 -3.97
N ILE A 113 20.20 11.77 -3.56
CA ILE A 113 20.27 10.38 -3.08
C ILE A 113 20.71 9.47 -4.22
N GLU A 114 20.06 9.59 -5.38
CA GLU A 114 20.39 8.77 -6.54
C GLU A 114 21.86 8.94 -6.94
N GLN A 115 22.33 10.18 -7.04
CA GLN A 115 23.72 10.50 -7.37
C GLN A 115 24.70 10.01 -6.28
N GLY A 116 24.34 10.15 -5.01
CA GLY A 116 25.15 9.67 -3.89
C GLY A 116 25.30 8.14 -3.89
N ALA A 117 24.19 7.43 -4.11
CA ALA A 117 24.15 5.97 -4.20
C ALA A 117 24.90 5.44 -5.44
N GLU A 118 24.71 6.07 -6.60
CA GLU A 118 25.46 5.73 -7.83
C GLU A 118 26.96 5.96 -7.65
N LYS A 119 27.35 7.08 -7.04
CA LYS A 119 28.75 7.37 -6.70
C LYS A 119 29.31 6.32 -5.74
N TRP A 120 28.54 5.92 -4.72
CA TRP A 120 28.93 4.86 -3.79
C TRP A 120 29.17 3.52 -4.50
N LEU A 121 28.30 3.13 -5.44
CA LEU A 121 28.46 1.92 -6.25
C LEU A 121 29.68 1.95 -7.18
N THR A 122 29.97 3.11 -7.81
CA THR A 122 31.06 3.25 -8.79
C THR A 122 32.48 3.21 -8.18
N ASN A 123 32.62 3.42 -6.86
CA ASN A 123 33.92 3.37 -6.16
C ASN A 123 34.38 1.93 -5.86
N GLU A 124 34.38 1.06 -6.89
CA GLU A 124 34.80 -0.35 -6.83
C GLU A 124 34.02 -1.24 -5.84
N ARG A 125 32.81 -0.82 -5.45
CA ARG A 125 31.93 -1.51 -4.48
C ARG A 125 30.99 -2.54 -5.08
N LEU A 126 31.26 -2.98 -6.31
CA LEU A 126 30.43 -3.96 -6.99
C LEU A 126 30.37 -5.32 -6.26
N ASN A 127 31.34 -5.58 -5.38
CA ASN A 127 31.43 -6.79 -4.55
C ASN A 127 31.00 -6.56 -3.09
N ASP A 128 30.47 -5.38 -2.76
CA ASP A 128 29.92 -5.11 -1.42
C ASP A 128 28.62 -5.90 -1.23
N ASN A 129 28.41 -6.44 -0.03
CA ASN A 129 27.26 -7.30 0.30
C ASN A 129 25.91 -6.58 0.21
N ASN A 130 25.89 -5.25 0.09
CA ASN A 130 24.68 -4.46 -0.06
C ASN A 130 24.59 -3.75 -1.42
N ALA A 131 25.52 -4.01 -2.35
CA ALA A 131 25.51 -3.38 -3.66
C ALA A 131 24.28 -3.78 -4.48
N ASP A 132 23.88 -5.04 -4.39
CA ASP A 132 22.66 -5.63 -4.95
C ASP A 132 21.40 -4.92 -4.45
N LEU A 133 21.29 -4.64 -3.15
CA LEU A 133 20.16 -3.91 -2.57
C LEU A 133 20.03 -2.50 -3.16
N VAL A 134 21.14 -1.76 -3.25
CA VAL A 134 21.14 -0.39 -3.78
C VAL A 134 20.77 -0.38 -5.25
N VAL A 135 21.37 -1.26 -6.07
CA VAL A 135 21.07 -1.26 -7.50
C VAL A 135 19.65 -1.77 -7.78
N THR A 136 19.13 -2.69 -6.97
CA THR A 136 17.72 -3.13 -7.03
C THR A 136 16.79 -1.94 -6.79
N ALA A 137 17.05 -1.14 -5.74
CA ALA A 137 16.27 0.05 -5.45
C ALA A 137 16.35 1.11 -6.57
N LEU A 138 17.53 1.30 -7.18
CA LEU A 138 17.71 2.21 -8.32
C LEU A 138 16.94 1.76 -9.57
N LEU A 139 16.88 0.45 -9.84
CA LEU A 139 16.11 -0.10 -10.95
C LEU A 139 14.60 0.05 -10.75
N GLU A 140 14.10 -0.22 -9.54
CA GLU A 140 12.68 -0.01 -9.20
C GLU A 140 12.28 1.47 -9.29
N LEU A 141 13.22 2.40 -8.99
CA LEU A 141 12.97 3.83 -9.09
C LEU A 141 12.92 4.31 -10.55
N ASN A 142 13.96 4.03 -11.33
CA ASN A 142 14.05 4.41 -12.74
C ASN A 142 15.11 3.56 -13.47
N PRO A 143 14.71 2.63 -14.36
CA PRO A 143 15.63 1.73 -15.05
C PRO A 143 16.31 2.41 -16.25
N THR A 144 17.46 3.07 -16.02
CA THR A 144 18.31 3.62 -17.09
C THR A 144 19.27 2.58 -17.65
N GLN A 145 19.78 2.77 -18.87
CA GLN A 145 20.74 1.83 -19.47
C GLN A 145 21.97 1.63 -18.59
N GLU A 146 22.49 2.70 -17.98
CA GLU A 146 23.63 2.65 -17.07
C GLU A 146 23.34 1.79 -15.84
N ARG A 147 22.17 1.97 -15.21
CA ARG A 147 21.73 1.16 -14.05
C ARG A 147 21.53 -0.31 -14.42
N VAL A 148 21.00 -0.59 -15.61
CA VAL A 148 20.89 -1.97 -16.11
C VAL A 148 22.26 -2.60 -16.29
N GLN A 149 23.24 -1.89 -16.85
CA GLN A 149 24.60 -2.42 -17.00
C GLN A 149 25.26 -2.67 -15.64
N LEU A 150 25.07 -1.75 -14.69
CA LEU A 150 25.57 -1.89 -13.33
C LEU A 150 24.95 -3.10 -12.62
N ALA A 151 23.63 -3.25 -12.70
CA ALA A 151 22.91 -4.39 -12.16
C ALA A 151 23.41 -5.72 -12.73
N LYS A 152 23.65 -5.81 -14.04
CA LYS A 152 24.22 -7.00 -14.67
C LYS A 152 25.61 -7.33 -14.16
N GLN A 153 26.46 -6.32 -13.94
CA GLN A 153 27.80 -6.54 -13.39
C GLN A 153 27.73 -7.08 -11.96
N ILE A 154 26.89 -6.48 -11.11
CA ILE A 154 26.70 -6.91 -9.72
C ILE A 154 26.07 -8.31 -9.66
N TYR A 155 25.08 -8.60 -10.51
CA TYR A 155 24.41 -9.89 -10.54
C TYR A 155 25.37 -11.05 -10.86
N LYS A 156 26.33 -10.85 -11.77
CA LYS A 156 27.36 -11.86 -12.11
C LYS A 156 28.19 -12.33 -10.91
N HIS A 157 28.26 -11.52 -9.85
CA HIS A 157 29.02 -11.82 -8.64
C HIS A 157 28.13 -12.24 -7.48
N SER A 158 27.01 -11.53 -7.26
CA SER A 158 26.09 -11.79 -6.15
C SER A 158 25.19 -13.01 -6.37
N ASN A 159 24.75 -13.25 -7.61
CA ASN A 159 23.64 -14.14 -7.95
C ASN A 159 22.36 -13.86 -7.11
N ASP A 160 22.16 -12.61 -6.67
CA ASP A 160 21.01 -12.27 -5.84
C ASP A 160 19.68 -12.37 -6.63
N VAL A 161 18.68 -13.03 -6.03
CA VAL A 161 17.40 -13.30 -6.70
C VAL A 161 16.56 -12.02 -6.81
N PHE A 162 16.61 -11.12 -5.85
CA PHE A 162 15.82 -9.89 -5.90
C PHE A 162 16.34 -8.95 -6.98
N LEU A 163 17.67 -8.86 -7.13
CA LEU A 163 18.31 -8.17 -8.25
C LEU A 163 17.93 -8.80 -9.59
N LEU A 164 17.93 -10.13 -9.69
CA LEU A 164 17.45 -10.83 -10.90
C LEU A 164 15.99 -10.47 -11.20
N CYS A 165 15.12 -10.48 -10.20
CA CYS A 165 13.70 -10.14 -10.36
C CYS A 165 13.52 -8.70 -10.84
N ALA A 166 14.27 -7.74 -10.30
CA ALA A 166 14.24 -6.36 -10.76
C ALA A 166 14.75 -6.21 -12.20
N LEU A 167 15.81 -6.94 -12.58
CA LEU A 167 16.29 -7.01 -13.96
C LEU A 167 15.20 -7.56 -14.89
N ILE A 168 14.52 -8.65 -14.53
CA ILE A 168 13.44 -9.23 -15.34
C ILE A 168 12.28 -8.24 -15.48
N LYS A 169 11.81 -7.68 -14.36
CA LYS A 169 10.60 -6.84 -14.27
C LYS A 169 10.76 -5.51 -15.01
N HIS A 170 11.90 -4.84 -14.84
CA HIS A 170 12.07 -3.45 -15.27
C HIS A 170 12.93 -3.28 -16.51
N THR A 171 13.60 -4.35 -16.95
CA THR A 171 14.54 -4.28 -18.05
C THR A 171 14.13 -5.33 -19.07
N LYS A 172 14.14 -4.97 -20.37
CA LYS A 172 13.84 -5.94 -21.44
C LYS A 172 14.98 -6.94 -21.66
N ASP A 173 15.67 -7.31 -20.58
CA ASP A 173 16.87 -8.09 -20.62
C ASP A 173 16.58 -9.57 -20.84
N TRP A 174 16.94 -10.04 -22.03
CA TRP A 174 16.70 -11.42 -22.43
C TRP A 174 17.50 -12.42 -21.59
N GLU A 175 18.73 -12.08 -21.20
CA GLU A 175 19.60 -12.98 -20.43
C GLU A 175 19.04 -13.21 -19.02
N ALA A 176 18.66 -12.15 -18.30
CA ALA A 176 18.01 -12.24 -17.00
C ALA A 176 16.71 -13.07 -17.04
N ARG A 177 15.88 -12.89 -18.08
CA ARG A 177 14.65 -13.69 -18.25
C ARG A 177 14.95 -15.17 -18.41
N HIS A 178 15.93 -15.51 -19.24
CA HIS A 178 16.30 -16.90 -19.50
C HIS A 178 16.90 -17.56 -18.25
N ILE A 179 17.71 -16.82 -17.48
CA ILE A 179 18.19 -17.26 -16.18
C ILE A 179 17.01 -17.48 -15.23
N GLY A 180 16.07 -16.54 -15.15
CA GLY A 180 14.84 -16.67 -14.36
C GLY A 180 14.05 -17.93 -14.70
N GLU A 181 13.79 -18.20 -15.98
CA GLU A 181 13.13 -19.43 -16.43
C GLU A 181 13.89 -20.70 -16.01
N ALA A 182 15.21 -20.70 -16.16
CA ALA A 182 16.05 -21.84 -15.76
C ALA A 182 16.00 -22.09 -14.24
N LEU A 183 15.99 -21.04 -13.42
CA LEU A 183 15.85 -21.16 -11.96
C LEU A 183 14.45 -21.63 -11.56
N LEU A 184 13.42 -21.16 -12.27
CA LEU A 184 12.04 -21.55 -12.05
C LEU A 184 11.83 -23.07 -12.31
N GLU A 185 12.41 -23.58 -13.40
CA GLU A 185 12.38 -25.00 -13.78
C GLU A 185 13.41 -25.87 -13.03
N GLY A 186 14.39 -25.24 -12.38
CA GLY A 186 15.48 -25.89 -11.67
C GLY A 186 15.12 -26.50 -10.31
N LYS A 187 16.13 -27.04 -9.61
CA LYS A 187 16.01 -27.61 -8.25
C LYS A 187 16.19 -26.57 -7.13
N GLU A 188 16.12 -25.29 -7.46
CA GLU A 188 16.28 -24.18 -6.51
C GLU A 188 15.26 -24.25 -5.36
N GLU A 189 15.58 -23.56 -4.26
CA GLU A 189 14.72 -23.54 -3.09
C GLU A 189 13.32 -22.99 -3.42
N PRO A 190 12.22 -23.64 -2.99
CA PRO A 190 10.86 -23.25 -3.40
C PRO A 190 10.45 -21.81 -3.09
N TRP A 191 11.09 -21.14 -2.14
CA TRP A 191 10.70 -19.79 -1.69
C TRP A 191 11.07 -18.69 -2.69
N CYS A 192 12.14 -18.85 -3.48
CA CYS A 192 12.58 -17.83 -4.42
C CYS A 192 11.77 -17.84 -5.73
N LYS A 193 11.26 -19.02 -6.11
CA LYS A 193 10.48 -19.25 -7.34
C LYS A 193 9.24 -18.38 -7.48
N GLN A 194 8.60 -18.03 -6.36
CA GLN A 194 7.42 -17.16 -6.36
C GLN A 194 7.76 -15.75 -6.91
N PHE A 195 8.91 -15.20 -6.52
CA PHE A 195 9.33 -13.86 -6.91
C PHE A 195 9.75 -13.84 -8.38
N ILE A 196 10.44 -14.90 -8.83
CA ILE A 196 10.83 -15.07 -10.23
C ILE A 196 9.59 -15.20 -11.12
N ALA A 197 8.61 -16.04 -10.73
CA ALA A 197 7.36 -16.18 -11.47
C ALA A 197 6.58 -14.85 -11.54
N ALA A 198 6.53 -14.10 -10.43
CA ALA A 198 5.90 -12.77 -10.39
C ALA A 198 6.62 -11.76 -11.30
N ALA A 199 7.96 -11.76 -11.31
CA ALA A 199 8.74 -10.89 -12.19
C ALA A 199 8.52 -11.22 -13.68
N LEU A 200 8.51 -12.51 -14.04
CA LEU A 200 8.25 -12.96 -15.42
C LEU A 200 6.83 -12.60 -15.88
N THR A 201 5.85 -12.71 -14.98
CA THR A 201 4.45 -12.32 -15.26
C THR A 201 4.37 -10.83 -15.57
N ASN A 202 4.95 -9.99 -14.69
CA ASN A 202 4.98 -8.54 -14.86
C ASN A 202 5.74 -8.07 -16.11
N CYS A 203 6.74 -8.83 -16.54
CA CYS A 203 7.58 -8.50 -17.69
C CYS A 203 6.87 -8.76 -19.04
N ASP A 204 6.44 -10.01 -19.26
CA ASP A 204 5.75 -10.45 -20.47
C ASP A 204 5.11 -11.83 -20.20
N PHE A 205 3.93 -11.80 -19.59
CA PHE A 205 3.22 -13.00 -19.19
C PHE A 205 3.06 -14.02 -20.33
N GLU A 206 2.67 -13.58 -21.53
CA GLU A 206 2.37 -14.48 -22.66
C GLU A 206 3.59 -15.28 -23.12
N SER A 207 4.77 -14.66 -23.11
CA SER A 207 6.03 -15.32 -23.48
C SER A 207 6.46 -16.36 -22.44
N HIS A 208 6.09 -16.18 -21.17
CA HIS A 208 6.60 -16.97 -20.05
C HIS A 208 5.56 -17.91 -19.42
N LYS A 209 4.31 -17.87 -19.87
CA LYS A 209 3.19 -18.67 -19.32
C LYS A 209 3.45 -20.18 -19.25
N VAL A 210 4.23 -20.73 -20.19
CA VAL A 210 4.56 -22.16 -20.22
C VAL A 210 5.45 -22.54 -19.03
N SER A 211 6.51 -21.77 -18.77
CA SER A 211 7.42 -22.03 -17.65
C SER A 211 6.74 -21.77 -16.30
N ILE A 212 5.90 -20.72 -16.22
CA ILE A 212 5.04 -20.48 -15.05
C ILE A 212 4.10 -21.68 -14.84
N GLY A 213 3.45 -22.17 -15.89
CA GLY A 213 2.56 -23.32 -15.83
C GLY A 213 3.26 -24.61 -15.37
N LYS A 214 4.52 -24.84 -15.76
CA LYS A 214 5.34 -25.95 -15.24
C LYS A 214 5.63 -25.80 -13.75
N PHE A 215 5.99 -24.59 -13.30
CA PHE A 215 6.19 -24.29 -11.88
C PHE A 215 4.92 -24.54 -11.06
N LEU A 216 3.77 -24.11 -11.57
CA LEU A 216 2.46 -24.39 -10.97
C LEU A 216 2.08 -25.86 -11.03
N ALA A 217 2.70 -26.68 -11.89
CA ALA A 217 2.46 -28.11 -11.96
C ALA A 217 3.39 -28.94 -11.06
N ASP A 218 4.47 -28.36 -10.52
CA ASP A 218 5.44 -29.07 -9.67
C ASP A 218 4.83 -29.39 -8.29
N PRO A 219 4.63 -30.68 -7.93
CA PRO A 219 4.03 -31.04 -6.65
C PRO A 219 4.87 -30.62 -5.43
N ASN A 220 6.15 -30.28 -5.60
CA ASN A 220 7.02 -29.83 -4.52
C ASN A 220 7.03 -28.30 -4.35
N SER A 221 6.38 -27.55 -5.24
CA SER A 221 6.37 -26.08 -5.23
C SER A 221 5.18 -25.48 -4.49
N PHE A 222 4.32 -26.28 -3.83
CA PHE A 222 3.03 -25.83 -3.29
C PHE A 222 3.10 -24.52 -2.52
N ASP A 223 4.04 -24.35 -1.58
CA ASP A 223 4.10 -23.14 -0.76
C ASP A 223 4.47 -21.89 -1.58
N GLY A 224 5.40 -22.02 -2.52
CA GLY A 224 5.79 -20.94 -3.43
C GLY A 224 4.70 -20.64 -4.46
N ALA A 225 4.09 -21.67 -5.05
CA ALA A 225 2.98 -21.54 -5.98
C ALA A 225 1.76 -20.89 -5.32
N TYR A 226 1.46 -21.29 -4.08
CA TYR A 226 0.39 -20.69 -3.30
C TYR A 226 0.61 -19.20 -3.07
N ARG A 227 1.82 -18.81 -2.62
CA ARG A 227 2.18 -17.39 -2.40
C ARG A 227 2.15 -16.57 -3.70
N TYR A 228 2.72 -17.08 -4.78
CA TYR A 228 2.61 -16.47 -6.12
C TYR A 228 1.15 -16.22 -6.53
N VAL A 229 0.27 -17.20 -6.27
CA VAL A 229 -1.17 -17.05 -6.50
C VAL A 229 -1.76 -15.93 -5.65
N GLN A 230 -1.35 -15.79 -4.38
CA GLN A 230 -1.81 -14.67 -3.54
C GLN A 230 -1.41 -13.33 -4.14
N ASP A 231 -0.17 -13.22 -4.61
CA ASP A 231 0.38 -11.97 -5.13
C ASP A 231 -0.29 -11.57 -6.46
N ILE A 232 -0.46 -12.51 -7.40
CA ILE A 232 -0.98 -12.21 -8.76
C ILE A 232 -2.50 -12.09 -8.81
N PHE A 233 -3.25 -12.76 -7.93
CA PHE A 233 -4.71 -12.66 -7.94
C PHE A 233 -5.21 -11.22 -7.65
N MET A 234 -4.34 -10.36 -7.11
CA MET A 234 -4.59 -8.94 -6.89
C MET A 234 -4.29 -8.06 -8.12
N GLU A 235 -3.51 -8.55 -9.08
CA GLU A 235 -3.05 -7.83 -10.27
C GLU A 235 -3.90 -8.28 -11.48
N GLN A 236 -5.06 -7.64 -11.67
CA GLN A 236 -5.90 -7.80 -12.87
C GLN A 236 -5.15 -7.24 -14.09
N PRO A 237 -5.06 -7.94 -15.24
CA PRO A 237 -5.91 -9.05 -15.72
C PRO A 237 -5.32 -10.48 -15.62
N ASP A 238 -4.09 -10.66 -15.12
CA ASP A 238 -3.37 -11.93 -15.20
C ASP A 238 -3.97 -13.03 -14.30
N SER A 239 -4.81 -12.65 -13.33
CA SER A 239 -5.60 -13.57 -12.49
C SER A 239 -6.47 -14.56 -13.29
N LEU A 240 -6.90 -14.22 -14.52
CA LEU A 240 -7.72 -15.10 -15.36
C LEU A 240 -6.94 -16.33 -15.84
N PHE A 241 -5.65 -16.16 -16.16
CA PHE A 241 -4.80 -17.28 -16.56
C PHE A 241 -4.70 -18.32 -15.45
N LEU A 242 -4.59 -17.89 -14.19
CA LEU A 242 -4.54 -18.82 -13.07
C LEU A 242 -5.81 -19.68 -13.01
N LEU A 243 -6.98 -19.06 -13.21
CA LEU A 243 -8.25 -19.77 -13.19
C LEU A 243 -8.36 -20.76 -14.35
N ASP A 244 -7.93 -20.37 -15.56
CA ASP A 244 -7.84 -21.26 -16.71
C ASP A 244 -6.85 -22.41 -16.45
N TRP A 245 -5.68 -22.12 -15.89
CA TRP A 245 -4.67 -23.13 -15.54
C TRP A 245 -5.21 -24.13 -14.51
N ILE A 246 -5.91 -23.67 -13.47
CA ILE A 246 -6.55 -24.53 -12.47
C ILE A 246 -7.61 -25.41 -13.14
N ALA A 247 -8.40 -24.87 -14.08
CA ALA A 247 -9.41 -25.62 -14.80
C ALA A 247 -8.78 -26.71 -15.69
N ASP A 248 -7.74 -26.36 -16.44
CA ASP A 248 -7.02 -27.29 -17.34
C ASP A 248 -6.26 -28.38 -16.56
N ASN A 249 -5.80 -28.06 -15.35
CA ASN A 249 -5.04 -28.95 -14.48
C ASN A 249 -5.85 -29.42 -13.27
N TYR A 250 -7.18 -29.45 -13.37
CA TYR A 250 -8.08 -29.69 -12.24
C TYR A 250 -7.80 -31.01 -11.51
N GLU A 251 -7.35 -32.04 -12.23
CA GLU A 251 -7.01 -33.34 -11.63
C GLU A 251 -5.69 -33.37 -10.86
N SER A 252 -4.84 -32.35 -11.02
CA SER A 252 -3.57 -32.25 -10.31
C SER A 252 -3.78 -32.05 -8.81
N LYS A 253 -2.89 -32.65 -8.02
CA LYS A 253 -2.89 -32.47 -6.55
C LYS A 253 -2.75 -31.00 -6.16
N LEU A 254 -1.90 -30.26 -6.88
CA LEU A 254 -1.60 -28.86 -6.61
C LEU A 254 -2.82 -27.96 -6.87
N ALA A 255 -3.50 -28.08 -8.02
CA ALA A 255 -4.72 -27.33 -8.30
C ALA A 255 -5.79 -27.54 -7.22
N LYS A 256 -6.02 -28.80 -6.82
CA LYS A 256 -6.96 -29.13 -5.73
C LYS A 256 -6.52 -28.53 -4.39
N GLN A 257 -5.22 -28.54 -4.09
CA GLN A 257 -4.70 -27.96 -2.85
C GLN A 257 -4.83 -26.43 -2.83
N LEU A 258 -4.57 -25.74 -3.95
CA LEU A 258 -4.77 -24.30 -4.07
C LEU A 258 -6.22 -23.96 -3.68
N LEU A 259 -7.20 -24.60 -4.32
CA LEU A 259 -8.64 -24.42 -4.06
C LEU A 259 -9.14 -24.86 -2.67
N THR A 260 -8.27 -25.30 -1.76
CA THR A 260 -8.65 -25.67 -0.38
C THR A 260 -8.13 -24.70 0.67
N LYS A 261 -7.21 -23.80 0.32
CA LYS A 261 -6.65 -22.82 1.25
C LYS A 261 -7.27 -21.44 1.02
N PRO A 262 -7.67 -20.72 2.08
CA PRO A 262 -8.14 -19.34 1.97
C PRO A 262 -6.97 -18.37 1.72
N LEU A 263 -7.08 -17.51 0.71
CA LEU A 263 -6.11 -16.44 0.49
C LEU A 263 -6.06 -15.53 1.73
N MET A 264 -4.86 -15.10 2.12
CA MET A 264 -4.62 -14.28 3.32
C MET A 264 -4.76 -12.78 3.02
N ILE A 265 -5.55 -12.42 2.01
CA ILE A 265 -5.67 -11.06 1.49
C ILE A 265 -7.12 -10.60 1.63
N GLU A 266 -7.34 -9.31 1.88
CA GLU A 266 -8.67 -8.73 1.94
C GLU A 266 -9.32 -8.77 0.54
N PRO A 267 -10.43 -9.48 0.37
CA PRO A 267 -11.02 -9.70 -0.94
C PRO A 267 -11.63 -8.40 -1.48
N ALA A 268 -11.07 -7.86 -2.57
CA ALA A 268 -11.67 -6.72 -3.26
C ALA A 268 -12.99 -7.14 -3.95
N ASP A 269 -14.04 -6.31 -3.84
CA ASP A 269 -15.35 -6.58 -4.44
C ASP A 269 -15.27 -6.89 -5.94
N GLN A 270 -14.39 -6.19 -6.65
CA GLN A 270 -14.16 -6.31 -8.08
C GLN A 270 -13.64 -7.70 -8.48
N ASN A 271 -12.91 -8.39 -7.61
CA ASN A 271 -12.39 -9.73 -7.88
C ASN A 271 -13.51 -10.78 -7.93
N GLY A 272 -14.61 -10.54 -7.19
CA GLY A 272 -15.79 -11.39 -7.23
C GLY A 272 -16.50 -11.33 -8.58
N ASP A 273 -16.64 -10.12 -9.12
CA ASP A 273 -17.22 -9.89 -10.45
C ASP A 273 -16.35 -10.47 -11.56
N VAL A 274 -15.02 -10.34 -11.47
CA VAL A 274 -14.09 -10.94 -12.44
C VAL A 274 -14.20 -12.46 -12.45
N LEU A 275 -14.16 -13.11 -11.28
CA LEU A 275 -14.31 -14.56 -11.17
C LEU A 275 -15.67 -15.02 -11.72
N TRP A 276 -16.73 -14.29 -11.40
CA TRP A 276 -18.08 -14.60 -11.88
C TRP A 276 -18.19 -14.44 -13.40
N ASN A 277 -17.61 -13.40 -13.97
CA ASN A 277 -17.58 -13.19 -15.41
C ASN A 277 -16.76 -14.26 -16.13
N TRP A 278 -15.61 -14.68 -15.58
CA TRP A 278 -14.80 -15.79 -16.11
C TRP A 278 -15.59 -17.11 -16.19
N TYR A 279 -16.42 -17.39 -15.20
CA TYR A 279 -17.33 -18.55 -15.26
C TYR A 279 -18.34 -18.42 -16.40
N LYS A 280 -18.99 -17.27 -16.55
CA LYS A 280 -20.04 -17.05 -17.57
C LYS A 280 -19.52 -17.03 -19.01
N THR A 281 -18.30 -16.53 -19.22
CA THR A 281 -17.74 -16.39 -20.58
C THR A 281 -17.11 -17.68 -21.08
N GLY A 282 -16.82 -18.63 -20.19
CA GLY A 282 -16.36 -19.97 -20.56
C GLY A 282 -17.49 -20.87 -21.04
N GLU A 283 -17.14 -22.03 -21.61
CA GLU A 283 -18.09 -23.13 -21.74
C GLU A 283 -18.54 -23.55 -20.34
N GLU A 284 -19.83 -23.40 -20.04
CA GLU A 284 -20.42 -23.79 -18.77
C GLU A 284 -20.14 -25.27 -18.50
N ASN A 285 -19.20 -25.55 -17.61
CA ASN A 285 -18.88 -26.90 -17.19
C ASN A 285 -18.77 -26.99 -15.65
N GLU A 286 -18.96 -28.20 -15.14
CA GLU A 286 -19.01 -28.48 -13.70
C GLU A 286 -17.70 -28.08 -12.99
N ILE A 287 -16.57 -28.12 -13.69
CA ILE A 287 -15.24 -27.77 -13.17
C ILE A 287 -15.15 -26.27 -12.89
N ARG A 288 -15.50 -25.40 -13.85
CA ARG A 288 -15.47 -23.94 -13.66
C ARG A 288 -16.43 -23.50 -12.55
N PHE A 289 -17.60 -24.14 -12.48
CA PHE A 289 -18.55 -23.89 -11.41
C PHE A 289 -17.99 -24.30 -10.03
N GLU A 290 -17.35 -25.47 -9.92
CA GLU A 290 -16.70 -25.91 -8.69
C GLU A 290 -15.57 -24.96 -8.26
N ILE A 291 -14.72 -24.52 -9.19
CA ILE A 291 -13.65 -23.55 -8.94
C ILE A 291 -14.25 -22.28 -8.32
N CYS A 292 -15.28 -21.71 -8.95
CA CYS A 292 -15.92 -20.50 -8.45
C CYS A 292 -16.50 -20.69 -7.05
N MET A 293 -17.25 -21.77 -6.83
CA MET A 293 -17.88 -22.02 -5.53
C MET A 293 -16.86 -22.24 -4.41
N ARG A 294 -15.72 -22.88 -4.72
CA ARG A 294 -14.63 -23.06 -3.76
C ARG A 294 -13.89 -21.75 -3.49
N SER A 295 -13.64 -20.93 -4.50
CA SER A 295 -13.03 -19.61 -4.33
C SER A 295 -13.90 -18.70 -3.46
N PHE A 296 -15.22 -18.69 -3.66
CA PHE A 296 -16.14 -17.96 -2.77
C PHE A 296 -16.23 -18.59 -1.36
N ASP A 297 -16.28 -19.92 -1.24
CA ASP A 297 -16.27 -20.61 0.07
C ASP A 297 -14.96 -20.38 0.83
N ASN A 298 -13.83 -20.18 0.16
CA ASN A 298 -12.57 -19.89 0.83
C ASN A 298 -12.31 -18.39 1.01
N ALA A 299 -13.26 -17.52 0.65
CA ALA A 299 -13.12 -16.05 0.64
C ALA A 299 -11.89 -15.55 -0.12
N TRP A 300 -11.61 -16.16 -1.27
CA TRP A 300 -10.67 -15.57 -2.23
C TRP A 300 -11.19 -14.23 -2.76
N CYS A 301 -12.51 -14.15 -2.91
CA CYS A 301 -13.25 -12.98 -3.36
C CYS A 301 -14.67 -13.01 -2.76
N PRO A 302 -15.38 -11.87 -2.70
CA PRO A 302 -16.76 -11.87 -2.25
C PRO A 302 -17.67 -12.42 -3.34
N LEU A 303 -18.79 -13.03 -2.94
CA LEU A 303 -19.79 -13.52 -3.90
C LEU A 303 -20.65 -12.35 -4.39
N PRO A 304 -20.63 -12.00 -5.69
CA PRO A 304 -21.40 -10.86 -6.17
C PRO A 304 -22.91 -11.13 -6.17
N PRO A 305 -23.77 -10.09 -6.11
CA PRO A 305 -25.21 -10.25 -5.96
C PRO A 305 -25.87 -11.11 -7.05
N GLU A 306 -25.41 -10.98 -8.29
CA GLU A 306 -25.92 -11.76 -9.43
C GLU A 306 -25.55 -13.25 -9.28
N ALA A 307 -24.32 -13.54 -8.87
CA ALA A 307 -23.89 -14.91 -8.57
C ALA A 307 -24.71 -15.50 -7.43
N ALA A 308 -25.01 -14.72 -6.38
CA ALA A 308 -25.81 -15.18 -5.25
C ALA A 308 -27.24 -15.61 -5.67
N GLN A 309 -27.87 -14.88 -6.59
CA GLN A 309 -29.19 -15.23 -7.14
C GLN A 309 -29.14 -16.53 -7.95
N TYR A 310 -28.13 -16.66 -8.81
CA TYR A 310 -27.92 -17.87 -9.59
C TYR A 310 -27.65 -19.09 -8.69
N VAL A 311 -26.72 -18.97 -7.75
CA VAL A 311 -26.32 -20.06 -6.84
C VAL A 311 -27.51 -20.53 -6.00
N SER A 312 -28.36 -19.61 -5.54
CA SER A 312 -29.59 -19.95 -4.82
C SER A 312 -30.52 -20.82 -5.65
N SER A 313 -30.76 -20.43 -6.91
CA SER A 313 -31.61 -21.18 -7.85
C SER A 313 -30.98 -22.53 -8.21
N TRP A 314 -29.65 -22.56 -8.39
CA TRP A 314 -28.90 -23.77 -8.71
C TRP A 314 -28.97 -24.81 -7.59
N ILE A 315 -28.90 -24.40 -6.32
CA ILE A 315 -29.01 -25.29 -5.14
C ILE A 315 -30.37 -26.00 -5.10
N GLU A 316 -31.45 -25.29 -5.46
CA GLU A 316 -32.80 -25.84 -5.49
C GLU A 316 -32.97 -26.89 -6.60
N ALA A 317 -32.38 -26.64 -7.77
CA ALA A 317 -32.38 -27.56 -8.89
C ALA A 317 -31.46 -28.79 -8.68
N ASN A 318 -30.32 -28.62 -8.01
CA ASN A 318 -29.25 -29.63 -7.93
C ASN A 318 -29.10 -30.27 -6.55
N LYS A 319 -30.22 -30.73 -5.97
CA LYS A 319 -30.28 -31.21 -4.57
C LYS A 319 -29.30 -32.33 -4.20
N LYS A 320 -28.86 -33.14 -5.18
CA LYS A 320 -27.96 -34.31 -4.99
C LYS A 320 -26.50 -34.03 -5.38
N SER A 321 -26.16 -32.83 -5.86
CA SER A 321 -24.78 -32.52 -6.26
C SER A 321 -23.84 -32.45 -5.06
N LYS A 322 -22.61 -32.95 -5.24
CA LYS A 322 -21.53 -32.85 -4.25
C LYS A 322 -21.07 -31.40 -4.03
N LEU A 323 -21.27 -30.52 -5.02
CA LEU A 323 -20.87 -29.12 -4.97
C LEU A 323 -21.78 -28.25 -4.11
N LYS A 324 -22.96 -28.79 -3.73
CA LYS A 324 -23.95 -28.10 -2.90
C LYS A 324 -23.37 -27.56 -1.58
N LYS A 325 -22.42 -28.28 -0.97
CA LYS A 325 -21.75 -27.82 0.26
C LYS A 325 -21.03 -26.49 0.04
N TYR A 326 -20.23 -26.38 -1.01
CA TYR A 326 -19.47 -25.17 -1.35
C TYR A 326 -20.40 -24.01 -1.71
N ALA A 327 -21.43 -24.28 -2.52
CA ALA A 327 -22.45 -23.29 -2.88
C ALA A 327 -23.21 -22.74 -1.65
N ILE A 328 -23.60 -23.59 -0.71
CA ILE A 328 -24.24 -23.16 0.54
C ILE A 328 -23.29 -22.31 1.38
N ASN A 329 -22.04 -22.72 1.53
CA ASN A 329 -21.08 -21.97 2.33
C ASN A 329 -20.76 -20.60 1.73
N ALA A 330 -20.61 -20.52 0.40
CA ALA A 330 -20.43 -19.26 -0.32
C ALA A 330 -21.58 -18.27 -0.04
N LEU A 331 -22.84 -18.74 -0.10
CA LEU A 331 -24.01 -17.93 0.26
C LEU A 331 -24.05 -17.57 1.76
N GLN A 332 -23.64 -18.47 2.65
CA GLN A 332 -23.60 -18.21 4.09
C GLN A 332 -22.56 -17.15 4.45
N ARG A 333 -21.44 -17.05 3.72
CA ARG A 333 -20.45 -15.99 3.93
C ARG A 333 -21.01 -14.59 3.60
N VAL A 334 -21.85 -14.48 2.57
CA VAL A 334 -22.64 -13.25 2.30
C VAL A 334 -23.57 -12.91 3.46
N ARG A 335 -24.11 -13.91 4.18
CA ARG A 335 -24.96 -13.68 5.35
C ARG A 335 -24.17 -13.33 6.60
N LYS A 336 -22.95 -13.87 6.77
CA LYS A 336 -22.07 -13.59 7.92
C LYS A 336 -21.43 -12.21 7.91
N SER A 337 -21.19 -11.61 6.75
CA SER A 337 -20.81 -10.19 6.66
C SER A 337 -21.94 -9.22 7.06
N PHE A 338 -23.16 -9.73 7.28
CA PHE A 338 -24.32 -8.99 7.78
C PHE A 338 -24.86 -9.49 9.13
N SER A 339 -24.22 -10.47 9.79
CA SER A 339 -24.68 -11.01 11.07
C SER A 339 -23.68 -10.73 12.19
N THR A 340 -23.93 -9.66 12.96
CA THR A 340 -23.61 -9.67 14.39
C THR A 340 -24.44 -10.76 15.08
N PRO A 341 -23.91 -11.39 16.15
CA PRO A 341 -24.60 -12.46 16.85
C PRO A 341 -25.70 -11.85 17.72
N ASP A 342 -26.93 -11.86 17.21
CA ASP A 342 -28.13 -12.14 18.00
C ASP A 342 -29.28 -12.45 17.03
N GLU A 343 -29.66 -13.71 17.01
CA GLU A 343 -30.88 -14.18 16.35
C GLU A 343 -32.10 -13.59 17.10
N THR A 344 -32.71 -12.55 16.54
CA THR A 344 -34.18 -12.32 16.46
C THR A 344 -34.45 -10.92 15.92
N GLU A 345 -34.31 -10.70 14.62
CA GLU A 345 -35.06 -9.63 13.96
C GLU A 345 -35.16 -9.97 12.47
N CYS A 346 -36.37 -10.29 12.02
CA CYS A 346 -36.74 -10.09 10.62
C CYS A 346 -36.33 -8.65 10.29
N SER A 347 -35.37 -8.44 9.38
CA SER A 347 -34.72 -7.13 9.25
C SER A 347 -35.79 -6.05 9.08
N LYS A 348 -35.72 -4.98 9.87
CA LYS A 348 -36.63 -3.83 9.77
C LYS A 348 -36.73 -3.33 8.33
N ARG A 349 -35.69 -3.54 7.51
CA ARG A 349 -35.70 -3.34 6.05
C ARG A 349 -36.71 -4.21 5.30
N SER A 350 -36.87 -5.49 5.62
CA SER A 350 -37.86 -6.40 5.03
C SER A 350 -39.29 -6.11 5.52
N ALA A 351 -39.44 -5.73 6.80
CA ALA A 351 -40.72 -5.26 7.35
C ALA A 351 -41.14 -3.91 6.73
N LEU A 352 -40.21 -2.99 6.56
CA LEU A 352 -40.39 -1.67 5.94
C LEU A 352 -40.65 -1.78 4.43
N MET A 353 -39.95 -2.66 3.70
CA MET A 353 -40.21 -2.88 2.27
C MET A 353 -41.56 -3.57 2.04
N SER A 354 -41.96 -4.49 2.95
CA SER A 354 -43.30 -5.10 2.91
C SER A 354 -44.43 -4.11 3.30
N HIS A 355 -44.11 -3.05 4.06
CA HIS A 355 -45.06 -1.99 4.45
C HIS A 355 -45.19 -0.89 3.37
N ILE A 356 -44.07 -0.46 2.78
CA ILE A 356 -43.99 0.48 1.64
C ILE A 356 -44.71 -0.09 0.41
N LEU A 357 -44.57 -1.40 0.16
CA LEU A 357 -45.27 -2.07 -0.96
C LEU A 357 -46.77 -2.29 -0.71
N LYS A 358 -47.28 -2.03 0.51
CA LYS A 358 -48.69 -2.27 0.89
C LYS A 358 -49.54 -1.00 1.04
N THR A 359 -48.95 0.19 0.98
CA THR A 359 -49.65 1.44 1.33
C THR A 359 -49.47 2.52 0.27
N THR A 360 -50.00 2.26 -0.93
CA THR A 360 -50.48 3.30 -1.84
C THR A 360 -51.76 3.90 -1.27
N ASP A 361 -51.69 5.12 -0.73
CA ASP A 361 -52.66 6.23 -0.89
C ASP A 361 -52.51 7.27 0.25
N PHE A 362 -52.14 8.49 -0.16
CA PHE A 362 -52.21 9.83 0.48
C PHE A 362 -52.09 10.02 2.02
N ASP A 363 -51.16 10.90 2.45
CA ASP A 363 -51.46 12.22 3.05
C ASP A 363 -50.16 13.06 3.18
N ASN A 364 -50.18 14.35 2.81
CA ASN A 364 -48.95 15.16 2.63
C ASN A 364 -48.22 15.51 3.94
N ASP A 365 -48.90 15.48 5.09
CA ASP A 365 -48.28 15.86 6.37
C ASP A 365 -47.40 14.72 6.93
N TYR A 366 -47.74 13.46 6.65
CA TYR A 366 -46.87 12.31 6.96
C TYR A 366 -45.70 12.17 5.99
N VAL A 367 -45.80 12.76 4.79
CA VAL A 367 -44.68 12.84 3.85
C VAL A 367 -43.64 13.82 4.36
N GLU A 368 -44.01 14.93 5.01
CA GLU A 368 -43.03 15.84 5.63
C GLU A 368 -42.39 15.23 6.88
N GLU A 369 -43.14 14.56 7.76
CA GLU A 369 -42.54 13.88 8.93
C GLU A 369 -41.70 12.66 8.52
N ALA A 370 -42.14 11.90 7.51
CA ALA A 370 -41.35 10.84 6.90
C ALA A 370 -40.18 11.40 6.10
N GLN A 371 -40.28 12.54 5.41
CA GLN A 371 -39.16 13.21 4.74
C GLN A 371 -38.21 13.86 5.73
N GLU A 372 -38.67 14.32 6.88
CA GLU A 372 -37.83 14.87 7.95
C GLU A 372 -37.16 13.72 8.73
N GLN A 373 -37.82 12.58 8.93
CA GLN A 373 -37.20 11.34 9.42
C GLN A 373 -36.30 10.69 8.36
N ILE A 374 -36.65 10.74 7.08
CA ILE A 374 -35.85 10.35 5.92
C ILE A 374 -34.70 11.33 5.75
N MET A 375 -34.78 12.61 6.08
CA MET A 375 -33.65 13.55 6.04
C MET A 375 -32.81 13.47 7.32
N LYS A 376 -33.40 13.13 8.46
CA LYS A 376 -32.69 12.73 9.69
C LYS A 376 -32.00 11.36 9.52
N SER A 377 -32.53 10.45 8.71
CA SER A 377 -31.95 9.12 8.42
C SER A 377 -31.18 9.01 7.09
N LEU A 378 -31.35 9.93 6.14
CA LEU A 378 -30.49 10.19 4.96
C LEU A 378 -29.31 11.06 5.36
N ASN A 379 -29.38 11.77 6.49
CA ASN A 379 -28.19 12.13 7.26
C ASN A 379 -27.55 10.92 7.97
N VAL A 380 -27.98 9.69 7.67
CA VAL A 380 -27.29 8.43 8.01
C VAL A 380 -27.11 7.59 6.74
N SER A 381 -26.97 8.21 5.55
CA SER A 381 -26.20 7.57 4.48
C SER A 381 -24.72 7.84 4.75
N ASN A 382 -24.05 6.87 5.36
CA ASN A 382 -22.66 6.97 5.78
C ASN A 382 -21.66 7.04 4.62
N GLN A 383 -22.07 7.29 3.38
CA GLN A 383 -21.21 7.24 2.20
C GLN A 383 -21.37 8.45 1.29
N VAL A 384 -20.26 9.17 1.08
CA VAL A 384 -20.12 10.14 -0.01
C VAL A 384 -19.47 9.41 -1.18
N HIS A 385 -20.08 9.50 -2.36
CA HIS A 385 -19.54 8.97 -3.60
C HIS A 385 -18.76 10.07 -4.31
N LEU A 386 -17.44 9.93 -4.44
CA LEU A 386 -16.63 10.74 -5.34
C LEU A 386 -16.37 9.95 -6.62
N THR A 387 -16.66 10.55 -7.76
CA THR A 387 -16.38 9.99 -9.08
C THR A 387 -15.15 10.70 -9.62
N VAL A 388 -14.01 10.00 -9.69
CA VAL A 388 -12.74 10.54 -10.17
C VAL A 388 -12.46 9.96 -11.56
N GLN A 389 -12.19 10.82 -12.55
CA GLN A 389 -11.84 10.37 -13.90
C GLN A 389 -10.33 10.14 -13.98
N ARG A 390 -9.92 8.96 -14.43
CA ARG A 390 -8.50 8.61 -14.60
C ARG A 390 -8.17 8.53 -16.09
N PHE A 391 -7.05 9.11 -16.52
CA PHE A 391 -6.51 8.89 -17.85
C PHE A 391 -5.84 7.52 -17.92
N LYS A 392 -6.28 6.68 -18.85
CA LYS A 392 -5.66 5.40 -19.17
C LYS A 392 -4.72 5.62 -20.36
N SER A 393 -3.42 5.72 -20.12
CA SER A 393 -2.45 5.68 -21.23
C SER A 393 -2.24 4.23 -21.65
N THR A 394 -3.09 3.75 -22.55
CA THR A 394 -2.81 2.57 -23.36
C THR A 394 -2.69 3.01 -24.80
N ASN A 395 -1.56 2.67 -25.42
CA ASN A 395 -1.17 2.95 -26.81
C ASN A 395 -2.36 3.31 -27.74
N ASN A 396 -2.52 4.61 -28.02
CA ASN A 396 -3.35 5.23 -29.07
C ASN A 396 -4.86 5.46 -28.88
N SER A 397 -5.42 5.56 -27.66
CA SER A 397 -6.73 6.25 -27.52
C SER A 397 -6.91 6.96 -26.18
N GLU A 398 -7.26 8.25 -26.24
CA GLU A 398 -7.68 9.08 -25.10
C GLU A 398 -9.15 8.79 -24.77
N ASP A 399 -9.42 7.84 -23.88
CA ASP A 399 -10.76 7.67 -23.29
C ASP A 399 -10.69 7.72 -21.75
N LEU A 400 -11.55 8.56 -21.16
CA LEU A 400 -11.66 8.82 -19.73
C LEU A 400 -12.67 7.87 -19.08
N GLU A 401 -12.23 7.01 -18.15
CA GLU A 401 -13.15 6.20 -17.34
C GLU A 401 -13.32 6.77 -15.91
N PRO A 402 -14.57 6.94 -15.43
CA PRO A 402 -14.87 7.38 -14.07
C PRO A 402 -14.79 6.23 -13.05
N ILE A 403 -13.94 6.36 -12.04
CA ILE A 403 -13.85 5.47 -10.87
C ILE A 403 -14.65 6.06 -9.71
N ARG A 404 -15.45 5.25 -9.01
CA ARG A 404 -16.22 5.68 -7.82
C ARG A 404 -15.55 5.20 -6.53
N VAL A 405 -15.26 6.13 -5.62
CA VAL A 405 -14.71 5.85 -4.27
C VAL A 405 -15.80 6.02 -3.21
N LEU A 406 -15.81 5.13 -2.21
CA LEU A 406 -16.84 4.97 -1.17
C LEU A 406 -16.26 5.22 0.25
N PHE A 407 -16.78 6.19 1.00
CA PHE A 407 -16.30 6.55 2.35
C PHE A 407 -17.26 6.12 3.46
N GLN A 408 -16.86 5.58 4.63
CA GLN A 408 -17.77 5.37 5.79
C GLN A 408 -17.53 6.38 6.93
N ARG A 409 -18.61 6.94 7.51
CA ARG A 409 -18.61 8.10 8.43
C ARG A 409 -18.10 7.87 9.87
N SER A 410 -17.79 6.65 10.30
CA SER A 410 -17.37 6.34 11.68
C SER A 410 -15.87 6.57 11.94
N SER A 411 -15.12 7.06 10.96
CA SER A 411 -13.66 7.13 10.97
C SER A 411 -13.16 8.60 10.92
N LEU A 412 -13.77 9.49 11.70
CA LEU A 412 -13.39 10.91 11.77
C LEU A 412 -11.91 11.17 12.18
N PRO A 413 -11.24 10.36 13.01
CA PRO A 413 -9.79 10.48 13.24
C PRO A 413 -8.92 9.92 12.09
N LEU A 414 -9.50 9.17 11.15
CA LEU A 414 -8.78 8.55 10.04
C LEU A 414 -8.54 9.51 8.87
N GLN A 415 -9.09 10.72 8.82
CA GLN A 415 -8.90 11.58 7.62
C GLN A 415 -7.47 12.13 7.50
N ARG A 416 -6.81 12.48 8.61
CA ARG A 416 -5.37 12.80 8.65
C ARG A 416 -4.51 11.55 8.43
N TYR A 417 -4.83 10.45 9.13
CA TYR A 417 -4.12 9.18 8.94
C TYR A 417 -4.23 8.69 7.50
N ILE A 418 -5.38 8.86 6.84
CA ILE A 418 -5.59 8.41 5.47
C ILE A 418 -4.93 9.36 4.48
N LEU A 419 -5.17 10.68 4.54
CA LEU A 419 -4.65 11.60 3.53
C LEU A 419 -3.17 11.93 3.72
N CYS A 420 -2.63 11.91 4.94
CA CYS A 420 -1.23 12.23 5.22
C CYS A 420 -0.36 11.02 5.60
N GLU A 421 -0.93 9.91 6.10
CA GLU A 421 -0.15 8.78 6.64
C GLU A 421 -0.34 7.44 5.89
N LEU A 422 -1.47 7.19 5.21
CA LEU A 422 -1.76 5.94 4.47
C LEU A 422 -1.78 6.12 2.96
N LEU A 423 -2.31 7.24 2.46
CA LEU A 423 -2.27 7.56 1.05
C LEU A 423 -0.90 8.15 0.76
N PRO A 424 -0.11 7.52 -0.12
CA PRO A 424 1.12 8.14 -0.57
C PRO A 424 0.72 9.32 -1.47
N LEU A 425 0.57 10.53 -0.91
CA LEU A 425 0.37 11.77 -1.66
C LEU A 425 1.49 11.99 -2.72
N ARG A 426 2.58 11.22 -2.61
CA ARG A 426 3.67 11.01 -3.57
C ARG A 426 3.22 10.42 -4.92
N LEU A 427 2.00 9.87 -5.03
CA LEU A 427 1.37 9.47 -6.28
C LEU A 427 0.44 10.59 -6.76
N GLN A 428 0.62 11.03 -8.01
CA GLN A 428 -0.07 12.19 -8.59
C GLN A 428 -1.61 12.14 -8.40
N GLU A 429 -2.20 10.95 -8.53
CA GLU A 429 -3.64 10.76 -8.41
C GLU A 429 -4.17 11.05 -6.99
N PHE A 430 -3.34 10.84 -5.96
CA PHE A 430 -3.68 11.13 -4.57
C PHE A 430 -3.35 12.57 -4.19
N SER A 431 -2.31 13.18 -4.76
CA SER A 431 -2.10 14.63 -4.64
C SER A 431 -3.23 15.40 -5.31
N ASP A 432 -3.66 14.99 -6.51
CA ASP A 432 -4.78 15.62 -7.23
C ASP A 432 -6.09 15.47 -6.44
N LEU A 433 -6.34 14.29 -5.87
CA LEU A 433 -7.51 14.07 -5.01
C LEU A 433 -7.47 14.92 -3.73
N ALA A 434 -6.30 15.08 -3.11
CA ALA A 434 -6.12 15.94 -1.95
C ALA A 434 -6.33 17.42 -2.29
N ILE A 435 -5.78 17.89 -3.42
CA ILE A 435 -5.94 19.24 -3.95
C ILE A 435 -7.43 19.53 -4.22
N GLU A 436 -8.13 18.64 -4.92
CA GLU A 436 -9.57 18.76 -5.20
C GLU A 436 -10.41 18.77 -3.91
N THR A 437 -10.04 17.96 -2.92
CA THR A 437 -10.70 17.96 -1.61
C THR A 437 -10.54 19.29 -0.89
N LEU A 438 -9.35 19.92 -0.98
CA LEU A 438 -9.06 21.23 -0.40
C LEU A 438 -9.78 22.39 -1.13
N LYS A 439 -10.09 22.25 -2.43
CA LYS A 439 -10.84 23.28 -3.19
C LYS A 439 -12.31 23.39 -2.75
N VAL A 440 -12.91 22.34 -2.19
CA VAL A 440 -14.33 22.34 -1.81
C VAL A 440 -14.55 22.96 -0.42
N LYS A 441 -14.62 24.31 -0.37
CA LYS A 441 -14.82 25.13 0.85
C LYS A 441 -15.96 24.68 1.79
N ARG A 442 -16.99 24.01 1.26
CA ARG A 442 -18.16 23.51 2.03
C ARG A 442 -17.93 22.13 2.67
N LEU A 443 -17.02 21.30 2.13
CA LEU A 443 -16.63 20.01 2.72
C LEU A 443 -15.66 20.22 3.90
N LEU A 444 -14.75 21.19 3.78
CA LEU A 444 -13.78 21.55 4.82
C LEU A 444 -14.47 21.87 6.16
N ARG A 445 -15.51 22.71 6.17
CA ARG A 445 -16.28 23.06 7.39
C ARG A 445 -17.08 21.91 8.02
N LYS A 446 -17.32 20.81 7.29
CA LYS A 446 -18.23 19.72 7.70
C LYS A 446 -17.51 18.41 8.03
N PHE A 447 -16.33 18.19 7.46
CA PHE A 447 -15.57 16.93 7.57
C PHE A 447 -14.20 17.08 8.24
N LEU A 448 -13.59 18.27 8.16
CA LEU A 448 -12.35 18.62 8.84
C LEU A 448 -12.65 19.79 9.81
N PRO A 449 -13.32 19.52 10.95
CA PRO A 449 -13.72 20.57 11.87
C PRO A 449 -12.53 21.29 12.51
N ASP A 450 -11.33 20.72 12.42
CA ASP A 450 -10.09 21.28 12.94
C ASP A 450 -9.24 21.87 11.79
N TYR A 451 -9.04 23.19 11.80
CA TYR A 451 -8.24 23.88 10.79
C TYR A 451 -6.77 23.41 10.76
N ARG A 452 -6.30 22.76 11.83
CA ARG A 452 -4.98 22.11 11.94
C ARG A 452 -4.76 20.99 10.90
N ASP A 453 -5.80 20.19 10.63
CA ASP A 453 -5.68 19.07 9.69
C ASP A 453 -5.56 19.54 8.24
N ILE A 454 -6.22 20.66 7.91
CA ILE A 454 -6.13 21.31 6.59
C ILE A 454 -4.70 21.82 6.36
N GLY A 455 -4.14 22.51 7.35
CA GLY A 455 -2.75 23.02 7.27
C GLY A 455 -1.73 21.88 7.11
N SER A 456 -1.94 20.75 7.78
CA SER A 456 -1.04 19.59 7.68
C SER A 456 -1.01 18.98 6.28
N ILE A 457 -2.17 18.91 5.60
CA ILE A 457 -2.25 18.44 4.21
C ILE A 457 -1.54 19.43 3.26
N ILE A 458 -1.74 20.73 3.47
CA ILE A 458 -1.07 21.78 2.69
C ILE A 458 0.44 21.68 2.82
N VAL A 459 0.96 21.47 4.04
CA VAL A 459 2.39 21.26 4.29
C VAL A 459 2.92 20.05 3.50
N GLU A 460 2.23 18.91 3.54
CA GLU A 460 2.67 17.70 2.83
C GLU A 460 2.65 17.87 1.30
N LEU A 461 1.61 18.53 0.76
CA LEU A 461 1.54 18.81 -0.68
C LEU A 461 2.65 19.77 -1.13
N LEU A 462 2.94 20.82 -0.36
CA LEU A 462 4.04 21.76 -0.65
C LEU A 462 5.43 21.15 -0.42
N ARG A 463 5.55 20.08 0.38
CA ARG A 463 6.80 19.30 0.50
C ARG A 463 7.05 18.43 -0.72
N ILE A 464 5.98 17.90 -1.34
CA ILE A 464 6.05 17.07 -2.55
C ILE A 464 6.36 17.93 -3.78
N ASP A 465 5.62 19.03 -3.96
CA ASP A 465 5.80 19.97 -5.04
C ASP A 465 5.68 21.42 -4.52
N PRO A 466 6.81 22.05 -4.14
CA PRO A 466 6.83 23.39 -3.55
C PRO A 466 6.33 24.49 -4.49
N MET A 467 6.27 24.24 -5.80
CA MET A 467 5.90 25.21 -6.84
C MET A 467 4.50 24.98 -7.39
N ASN A 468 3.71 24.13 -6.76
CA ASN A 468 2.35 23.85 -7.20
C ASN A 468 1.45 25.09 -6.99
N GLU A 469 1.15 25.80 -8.09
CA GLU A 469 0.38 27.06 -8.06
C GLU A 469 -0.99 26.91 -7.38
N GLU A 470 -1.67 25.78 -7.57
CA GLU A 470 -2.97 25.55 -6.97
C GLU A 470 -2.90 25.37 -5.45
N VAL A 471 -1.91 24.61 -4.98
CA VAL A 471 -1.67 24.41 -3.54
C VAL A 471 -1.24 25.72 -2.89
N LEU A 472 -0.40 26.52 -3.55
CA LEU A 472 0.03 27.84 -3.05
C LEU A 472 -1.16 28.80 -2.88
N VAL A 473 -2.09 28.85 -3.84
CA VAL A 473 -3.31 29.67 -3.73
C VAL A 473 -4.19 29.21 -2.56
N ILE A 474 -4.34 27.89 -2.38
CA ILE A 474 -5.10 27.31 -1.25
C ILE A 474 -4.42 27.64 0.08
N ALA A 475 -3.09 27.54 0.15
CA ALA A 475 -2.29 27.86 1.33
C ALA A 475 -2.42 29.33 1.73
N GLU A 476 -2.36 30.25 0.76
CA GLU A 476 -2.58 31.68 1.00
C GLU A 476 -3.99 32.01 1.48
N ASP A 477 -5.01 31.33 0.93
CA ASP A 477 -6.39 31.49 1.37
C ASP A 477 -6.60 30.94 2.79
N TRP A 478 -5.90 29.86 3.16
CA TRP A 478 -5.93 29.29 4.49
C TRP A 478 -5.20 30.17 5.53
N LEU A 479 -4.05 30.76 5.17
CA LEU A 479 -3.30 31.70 6.03
C LEU A 479 -4.06 33.01 6.36
N LYS A 480 -5.14 33.32 5.63
CA LYS A 480 -6.03 34.48 5.94
C LYS A 480 -6.97 34.21 7.12
N ILE A 481 -7.09 32.95 7.55
CA ILE A 481 -7.87 32.55 8.73
C ILE A 481 -7.09 32.98 9.98
N LYS A 482 -7.78 33.48 11.01
CA LYS A 482 -7.11 34.05 12.19
C LYS A 482 -6.26 32.99 12.91
N PRO A 483 -5.02 33.31 13.32
CA PRO A 483 -4.13 32.35 14.03
C PRO A 483 -4.73 31.79 15.33
N GLU A 484 -5.65 32.53 15.96
CA GLU A 484 -6.35 32.15 17.19
C GLU A 484 -7.23 30.88 17.02
N GLU A 485 -7.54 30.50 15.77
CA GLU A 485 -8.39 29.35 15.42
C GLU A 485 -7.57 28.16 14.87
N ILE A 486 -6.23 28.25 14.90
CA ILE A 486 -5.30 27.31 14.24
C ILE A 486 -4.12 26.97 15.16
N ASP A 487 -3.54 25.78 15.00
CA ASP A 487 -2.23 25.47 15.58
C ASP A 487 -1.12 26.36 14.99
N MET A 488 -0.48 27.15 15.86
CA MET A 488 0.64 28.03 15.52
C MET A 488 1.79 27.32 14.80
N VAL A 489 2.10 26.06 15.13
CA VAL A 489 3.22 25.33 14.51
C VAL A 489 2.93 25.06 13.03
N VAL A 490 1.74 24.55 12.74
CA VAL A 490 1.30 24.27 11.36
C VAL A 490 1.15 25.58 10.57
N TYR A 491 0.66 26.63 11.23
CA TYR A 491 0.53 27.95 10.61
C TYR A 491 1.90 28.52 10.19
N GLU A 492 2.91 28.45 11.06
CA GLU A 492 4.27 28.89 10.75
C GLU A 492 4.91 28.06 9.63
N ASP A 493 4.70 26.74 9.61
CA ASP A 493 5.24 25.87 8.57
C ASP A 493 4.65 26.17 7.19
N VAL A 494 3.32 26.34 7.09
CA VAL A 494 2.68 26.76 5.83
C VAL A 494 3.20 28.13 5.40
N ASN A 495 3.31 29.09 6.33
CA ASN A 495 3.79 30.43 6.01
C ASN A 495 5.26 30.44 5.54
N LYS A 496 6.13 29.63 6.15
CA LYS A 496 7.53 29.46 5.73
C LYS A 496 7.61 28.87 4.32
N LEU A 497 6.86 27.80 4.03
CA LEU A 497 6.86 27.14 2.72
C LEU A 497 6.34 28.07 1.62
N VAL A 498 5.23 28.79 1.86
CA VAL A 498 4.69 29.77 0.91
C VAL A 498 5.67 30.94 0.68
N THR A 499 6.33 31.42 1.74
CA THR A 499 7.32 32.50 1.62
C THR A 499 8.56 32.05 0.85
N ALA A 500 9.05 30.83 1.10
CA ALA A 500 10.18 30.24 0.38
C ALA A 500 9.86 30.07 -1.12
N ALA A 501 8.65 29.61 -1.46
CA ALA A 501 8.21 29.44 -2.84
C ALA A 501 8.13 30.76 -3.61
N LYS A 502 7.82 31.88 -2.95
CA LYS A 502 7.77 33.22 -3.57
C LYS A 502 9.14 33.87 -3.81
N HIS A 503 10.19 33.35 -3.18
CA HIS A 503 11.53 33.91 -3.24
C HIS A 503 12.50 33.09 -4.11
N GLN A 504 12.04 31.96 -4.66
CA GLN A 504 12.69 31.22 -5.76
C GLN A 504 12.10 31.68 -7.10
#